data_AF-A0A1G3ZQQ1-F1
#
_entry.id   AF-A0A1G3ZQQ1-F1
#
_cell.length_a   1.000
_cell.length_b   1.000
_cell.length_c   1.000
_cell.angle_alpha   90.00
_cell.angle_beta   90.00
_cell.angle_gamma   90.00
#
_symmetry.space_group_name_H-M   'P 1'
#
loop_
_entity.id
_entity.type
_entity.pdbx_description
1 polymer ?
#
loop_
_entity_poly.entity_id
_entity_poly.type
_entity_poly.pdbx_seq_one_letter_code
_entity_poly.pdbx_strand_id
1 'polypeptide(L)'
;MRRFDGATLTQIQGVSCQASPELVPMEERRTLMIPREELSYYWGYLSGPPAGLFLVTVDGERVRVQFRSGAKILREFEWREPGRITDIKKPEPRPSVAVTEATIKQATAATLALCAWAEDGAEVGVSLNGERVATGQLGPTMRNSNAFAGEKRISIPREKLKLLRLDNAVTLDNPNRAIFGVGHAYLDIKFVDGRTARTAVSNRFLFSATQAEGNSSGKTEGWRIIPPDALVSVNLGQSLGPMHLSFRPK
;
A
#
# COMPACT_ATOMS: atom_id res chain seq x y z
N MET A 1 -32.01 8.37 -9.73
CA MET A 1 -31.53 9.57 -10.45
C MET A 1 -32.20 10.78 -9.81
N ARG A 2 -31.45 11.71 -9.20
CA ARG A 2 -32.00 12.94 -8.61
C ARG A 2 -31.46 14.14 -9.40
N ARG A 3 -32.36 15.05 -9.80
CA ARG A 3 -32.01 16.31 -10.47
C ARG A 3 -31.89 17.40 -9.40
N PHE A 4 -30.80 18.16 -9.42
CA PHE A 4 -30.62 19.40 -8.67
C PHE A 4 -30.15 20.45 -9.68
N ASP A 5 -30.86 21.59 -9.77
CA ASP A 5 -30.50 22.78 -10.54
C ASP A 5 -29.99 22.51 -11.98
N GLY A 6 -30.73 21.70 -12.75
CA GLY A 6 -30.43 21.46 -14.17
C GLY A 6 -29.24 20.54 -14.46
N ALA A 7 -28.45 20.15 -13.46
CA ALA A 7 -27.35 19.21 -13.64
C ALA A 7 -27.80 17.74 -13.45
N THR A 8 -27.43 16.87 -14.39
CA THR A 8 -27.62 15.42 -14.21
C THR A 8 -26.50 14.88 -13.32
N LEU A 9 -26.85 14.53 -12.08
CA LEU A 9 -25.93 13.93 -11.13
C LEU A 9 -25.95 12.41 -11.27
N THR A 10 -24.90 11.83 -11.85
CA THR A 10 -24.66 10.38 -11.83
C THR A 10 -23.65 10.08 -10.73
N GLN A 11 -24.13 9.55 -9.60
CA GLN A 11 -23.26 8.95 -8.60
C GLN A 11 -22.83 7.57 -9.12
N ILE A 12 -21.59 7.47 -9.59
CA ILE A 12 -20.96 6.17 -9.80
C ILE A 12 -20.51 5.70 -8.42
N GLN A 13 -21.30 4.84 -7.77
CA GLN A 13 -20.78 4.02 -6.69
C GLN A 13 -19.68 3.15 -7.30
N GLY A 14 -18.44 3.31 -6.85
CA GLY A 14 -17.38 2.37 -7.20
C GLY A 14 -17.74 1.02 -6.61
N VAL A 15 -18.04 0.04 -7.47
CA VAL A 15 -18.41 -1.32 -7.06
C VAL A 15 -17.27 -2.29 -7.31
N SER A 16 -17.12 -3.18 -6.35
CA SER A 16 -16.46 -4.49 -6.36
C SER A 16 -14.95 -4.53 -6.56
N CYS A 17 -14.28 -5.12 -5.57
CA CYS A 17 -13.15 -6.02 -5.79
C CYS A 17 -13.60 -7.16 -6.72
N GLN A 18 -13.78 -6.90 -8.02
CA GLN A 18 -13.96 -7.97 -8.99
C GLN A 18 -12.59 -8.60 -9.20
N ALA A 19 -12.52 -9.92 -8.97
CA ALA A 19 -11.33 -10.72 -9.17
C ALA A 19 -10.80 -10.50 -10.58
N SER A 20 -9.71 -9.74 -10.71
CA SER A 20 -8.88 -9.81 -11.90
C SER A 20 -7.94 -11.02 -11.72
N PRO A 21 -7.70 -11.82 -12.76
CA PRO A 21 -7.06 -13.12 -12.58
C PRO A 21 -5.60 -13.04 -12.12
N GLU A 22 -4.91 -11.91 -12.30
CA GLU A 22 -3.48 -11.78 -11.98
C GLU A 22 -3.16 -10.39 -11.41
N LEU A 23 -2.36 -10.35 -10.34
CA LEU A 23 -1.71 -9.11 -9.91
C LEU A 23 -0.64 -8.72 -10.93
N VAL A 24 -0.63 -7.46 -11.32
CA VAL A 24 0.37 -6.89 -12.22
C VAL A 24 1.12 -5.76 -11.52
N PRO A 25 2.36 -5.43 -11.94
CA PRO A 25 3.04 -4.24 -11.43
C PRO A 25 2.22 -3.00 -11.73
N MET A 26 2.06 -2.13 -10.75
CA MET A 26 1.32 -0.87 -10.91
C MET A 26 1.94 0.06 -11.97
N GLU A 27 3.23 -0.12 -12.27
CA GLU A 27 3.94 0.61 -13.32
C GLU A 27 3.44 0.27 -14.73
N GLU A 28 2.99 -0.97 -14.94
CA GLU A 28 2.48 -1.45 -16.22
C GLU A 28 1.03 -1.01 -16.46
N ARG A 29 0.25 -0.93 -15.38
CA ARG A 29 -1.10 -0.35 -15.38
C ARG A 29 -0.99 1.14 -15.09
N ARG A 30 -0.55 1.93 -16.08
CA ARG A 30 -0.54 3.41 -16.03
C ARG A 30 -1.85 3.94 -15.49
N THR A 31 -1.92 4.18 -14.19
CA THR A 31 -3.03 4.87 -13.57
C THR A 31 -2.76 6.32 -13.85
N LEU A 32 -3.45 6.89 -14.85
CA LEU A 32 -3.45 8.34 -15.11
C LEU A 32 -3.80 9.18 -13.86
N MET A 33 -4.28 8.53 -12.80
CA MET A 33 -4.93 9.13 -11.65
C MET A 33 -4.05 9.30 -10.40
N ILE A 34 -2.96 8.56 -10.22
CA ILE A 34 -2.12 8.62 -8.99
C ILE A 34 -0.63 8.53 -9.37
N PRO A 35 0.22 9.51 -8.99
CA PRO A 35 1.66 9.43 -9.19
C PRO A 35 2.27 8.22 -8.49
N ARG A 36 3.32 7.62 -9.09
CA ARG A 36 4.00 6.42 -8.56
C ARG A 36 4.45 6.59 -7.10
N GLU A 37 4.89 7.79 -6.76
CA GLU A 37 5.38 8.22 -5.45
C GLU A 37 4.31 8.08 -4.34
N GLU A 38 3.04 8.17 -4.73
CA GLU A 38 1.90 8.17 -3.82
C GLU A 38 1.31 6.77 -3.61
N LEU A 39 1.75 5.79 -4.40
CA LEU A 39 1.28 4.41 -4.29
C LEU A 39 1.84 3.77 -3.01
N SER A 40 0.95 3.24 -2.18
CA SER A 40 1.33 2.38 -1.04
C SER A 40 1.61 0.92 -1.45
N TYR A 41 1.47 0.60 -2.73
CA TYR A 41 1.49 -0.77 -3.28
C TYR A 41 2.34 -0.82 -4.55
N TYR A 42 3.13 -1.88 -4.72
CA TYR A 42 3.84 -2.16 -5.97
C TYR A 42 3.00 -3.03 -6.92
N TRP A 43 2.28 -3.98 -6.33
CA TRP A 43 1.41 -4.95 -6.99
C TRP A 43 -0.02 -4.60 -6.60
N GLY A 44 -0.97 -4.72 -7.52
CA GLY A 44 -2.34 -4.45 -7.15
C GLY A 44 -3.34 -4.79 -8.24
N TYR A 45 -4.59 -4.85 -7.79
CA TYR A 45 -5.73 -4.60 -8.67
C TYR A 45 -6.01 -3.12 -8.68
N LEU A 46 -6.39 -2.61 -9.84
CA LEU A 46 -6.90 -1.27 -10.04
C LEU A 46 -8.32 -1.18 -9.44
N SER A 47 -8.48 -1.47 -8.15
CA SER A 47 -9.67 -1.02 -7.43
C SER A 47 -9.54 0.49 -7.32
N GLY A 48 -10.62 1.20 -7.62
CA GLY A 48 -10.63 2.65 -7.71
C GLY A 48 -9.97 3.35 -6.51
N PRO A 49 -9.65 4.64 -6.67
CA PRO A 49 -8.99 5.43 -5.64
C PRO A 49 -9.78 5.40 -4.30
N PRO A 50 -9.18 5.76 -3.15
CA PRO A 50 -9.69 5.51 -1.79
C PRO A 50 -11.19 5.78 -1.63
N ALA A 51 -11.88 5.09 -0.70
CA ALA A 51 -13.32 5.27 -0.44
C ALA A 51 -13.80 6.70 -0.73
N GLY A 52 -14.53 6.82 -1.84
CA GLY A 52 -14.72 8.08 -2.52
C GLY A 52 -15.73 7.93 -3.63
N LEU A 53 -16.09 9.06 -4.24
CA LEU A 53 -17.08 9.10 -5.30
C LEU A 53 -16.56 9.94 -6.46
N PHE A 54 -16.94 9.53 -7.67
CA PHE A 54 -16.83 10.38 -8.83
C PHE A 54 -18.09 11.24 -8.91
N LEU A 55 -17.89 12.55 -8.89
CA LEU A 55 -18.92 13.53 -9.23
C LEU A 55 -18.70 13.92 -10.68
N VAL A 56 -19.62 13.48 -11.55
CA VAL A 56 -19.65 13.86 -12.96
C VAL A 56 -20.65 15.00 -13.14
N THR A 57 -20.20 16.09 -13.72
CA THR A 57 -21.04 17.25 -14.08
C THR A 57 -20.95 17.44 -15.59
N VAL A 58 -22.11 17.50 -16.25
CA VAL A 58 -22.22 17.74 -17.69
C VAL A 58 -22.91 19.07 -17.90
N ASP A 59 -22.27 19.98 -18.61
CA ASP A 59 -22.74 21.33 -18.94
C ASP A 59 -22.53 21.60 -20.45
N GLY A 60 -23.57 21.37 -21.25
CA GLY A 60 -23.47 21.34 -22.71
C GLY A 60 -22.47 20.26 -23.17
N GLU A 61 -21.46 20.67 -23.94
CA GLU A 61 -20.38 19.80 -24.43
C GLU A 61 -19.31 19.52 -23.37
N ARG A 62 -19.31 20.28 -22.27
CA ARG A 62 -18.31 20.18 -21.21
C ARG A 62 -18.68 19.06 -20.25
N VAL A 63 -17.79 18.08 -20.10
CA VAL A 63 -17.88 17.08 -19.03
C VAL A 63 -16.75 17.32 -18.05
N ARG A 64 -17.12 17.50 -16.78
CA ARG A 64 -16.19 17.64 -15.65
C ARG A 64 -16.35 16.44 -14.72
N VAL A 65 -15.22 15.85 -14.34
CA VAL A 65 -15.20 14.71 -13.41
C VAL A 65 -14.31 15.06 -12.23
N GLN A 66 -14.89 15.00 -11.04
CA GLN A 66 -14.20 15.19 -9.77
C GLN A 66 -14.15 13.87 -9.03
N PHE A 67 -12.94 13.45 -8.65
CA PHE A 67 -12.80 12.38 -7.69
C PHE A 67 -12.73 12.98 -6.27
N ARG A 68 -13.69 12.59 -5.41
CA ARG A 68 -13.87 13.17 -4.07
C ARG A 68 -13.77 12.11 -2.98
N SER A 69 -13.18 12.49 -1.85
CA SER A 69 -13.30 11.77 -0.58
C SER A 69 -13.94 12.72 0.44
N GLY A 70 -15.18 12.43 0.83
CA GLY A 70 -16.03 13.38 1.55
C GLY A 70 -16.17 14.70 0.77
N ALA A 71 -15.89 15.83 1.40
CA ALA A 71 -15.94 17.15 0.76
C ALA A 71 -14.70 17.47 -0.09
N LYS A 72 -13.57 16.78 0.10
CA LYS A 72 -12.29 17.10 -0.54
C LYS A 72 -12.26 16.60 -1.98
N ILE A 73 -11.95 17.48 -2.93
CA ILE A 73 -11.65 17.13 -4.33
C ILE A 73 -10.17 16.71 -4.39
N LEU A 74 -9.95 15.43 -4.66
CA LEU A 74 -8.63 14.81 -4.77
C LEU A 74 -8.06 14.94 -6.18
N ARG A 75 -8.91 14.85 -7.20
CA ARG A 75 -8.53 15.06 -8.60
C ARG A 75 -9.70 15.67 -9.36
N GLU A 76 -9.39 16.44 -10.39
CA GLU A 76 -10.38 16.99 -11.30
C GLU A 76 -9.85 17.01 -12.72
N PHE A 77 -10.67 16.55 -13.65
CA PHE A 77 -10.39 16.61 -15.07
C PHE A 77 -11.65 16.96 -15.85
N GLU A 78 -11.45 17.51 -17.03
CA GLU A 78 -12.50 17.96 -17.92
C GLU A 78 -12.19 17.56 -19.35
N TRP A 79 -13.23 17.35 -20.15
CA TRP A 79 -13.12 17.36 -21.59
C TRP A 79 -14.33 18.05 -22.21
N ARG A 80 -14.13 18.56 -23.43
CA ARG A 80 -15.20 19.08 -24.30
C ARG A 80 -15.39 18.18 -25.53
N GLU A 81 -14.33 17.52 -25.95
CA GLU A 81 -14.34 16.53 -27.02
C GLU A 81 -13.94 15.16 -26.45
N PRO A 82 -14.62 14.06 -26.84
CA PRO A 82 -14.24 12.72 -26.41
C PRO A 82 -12.74 12.45 -26.67
N GLY A 83 -12.03 12.01 -25.62
CA GLY A 83 -10.61 11.71 -25.70
C GLY A 83 -9.65 12.90 -25.50
N ARG A 84 -10.14 14.15 -25.45
CA ARG A 84 -9.33 15.34 -25.15
C ARG A 84 -9.44 15.77 -23.68
N ILE A 85 -8.81 14.99 -22.81
CA ILE A 85 -8.84 15.22 -21.36
C ILE A 85 -7.85 16.33 -20.98
N THR A 86 -8.34 17.32 -20.25
CA THR A 86 -7.55 18.37 -19.60
C THR A 86 -7.62 18.18 -18.09
N ASP A 87 -6.47 17.98 -17.44
CA ASP A 87 -6.42 17.91 -15.98
C ASP A 87 -6.54 19.32 -15.38
N ILE A 88 -7.57 19.55 -14.57
CA ILE A 88 -7.82 20.85 -13.91
C ILE A 88 -7.19 20.88 -12.52
N LYS A 89 -7.22 19.74 -11.81
CA LYS A 89 -6.60 19.59 -10.50
C LYS A 89 -5.87 18.26 -10.43
N LYS A 90 -4.55 18.35 -10.37
CA LYS A 90 -3.66 17.22 -10.06
C LYS A 90 -3.47 17.17 -8.54
N PRO A 91 -3.29 15.97 -7.95
CA PRO A 91 -2.69 15.89 -6.62
C PRO A 91 -1.37 16.66 -6.66
N GLU A 92 -1.14 17.51 -5.66
CA GLU A 92 0.21 18.06 -5.49
C GLU A 92 1.12 16.87 -5.16
N PRO A 93 2.15 16.59 -5.98
CA PRO A 93 3.08 15.53 -5.66
C PRO A 93 3.69 15.84 -4.30
N ARG A 94 3.95 14.80 -3.49
CA ARG A 94 4.64 15.02 -2.23
C ARG A 94 5.98 15.69 -2.53
N PRO A 95 6.37 16.73 -1.78
CA PRO A 95 7.69 17.32 -1.96
C PRO A 95 8.75 16.23 -1.87
N SER A 96 9.62 16.13 -2.89
CA SER A 96 10.71 15.18 -2.85
C SER A 96 11.64 15.56 -1.70
N VAL A 97 11.68 14.75 -0.64
CA VAL A 97 12.62 14.94 0.46
C VAL A 97 13.90 14.20 0.10
N ALA A 98 14.97 14.94 -0.18
CA ALA A 98 16.30 14.35 -0.27
C ALA A 98 16.67 13.81 1.12
N VAL A 99 16.56 12.50 1.29
CA VAL A 99 16.92 11.82 2.53
C VAL A 99 18.41 11.52 2.51
N THR A 100 19.13 12.07 3.47
CA THR A 100 20.54 11.77 3.73
C THR A 100 20.67 11.09 5.09
N GLU A 101 21.83 10.50 5.38
CA GLU A 101 22.12 9.97 6.72
C GLU A 101 21.96 11.04 7.81
N ALA A 102 22.33 12.29 7.52
CA ALA A 102 22.14 13.40 8.46
C ALA A 102 20.66 13.70 8.69
N THR A 103 19.83 13.65 7.63
CA THR A 103 18.38 13.84 7.72
C THR A 103 17.73 12.73 8.57
N ILE A 104 18.15 11.48 8.39
CA ILE A 104 17.60 10.33 9.14
C ILE A 104 17.83 10.48 10.65
N LYS A 105 18.98 11.01 11.06
CA LYS A 105 19.26 11.30 12.48
C LYS A 105 18.31 12.32 13.10
N GLN A 106 17.59 13.09 12.29
CA GLN A 106 16.56 14.04 12.71
C GLN A 106 15.15 13.42 12.73
N ALA A 107 15.01 12.10 12.63
CA ALA A 107 13.73 11.42 12.75
C ALA A 107 13.12 11.66 14.14
N THR A 108 11.87 12.11 14.18
CA THR A 108 11.07 12.26 15.41
C THR A 108 10.06 11.14 15.58
N ALA A 109 9.67 10.50 14.48
CA ALA A 109 8.82 9.32 14.47
C ALA A 109 9.12 8.48 13.23
N ALA A 110 8.94 7.16 13.35
CA ALA A 110 8.92 6.26 12.21
C ALA A 110 7.83 5.22 12.38
N THR A 111 7.22 4.84 11.26
CA THR A 111 6.19 3.80 11.19
C THR A 111 6.55 2.82 10.09
N LEU A 112 6.56 1.53 10.42
CA LEU A 112 6.55 0.45 9.45
C LEU A 112 5.10 0.21 9.02
N ALA A 113 4.81 0.41 7.74
CA ALA A 113 3.54 0.05 7.14
C ALA A 113 3.68 -1.31 6.44
N LEU A 114 2.74 -2.21 6.69
CA LEU A 114 2.69 -3.57 6.14
C LEU A 114 1.31 -3.85 5.55
N CYS A 115 1.25 -4.31 4.31
CA CYS A 115 0.04 -4.90 3.76
C CYS A 115 0.16 -6.42 3.91
N ALA A 116 -0.41 -6.94 4.99
CA ALA A 116 -0.26 -8.32 5.39
C ALA A 116 -1.56 -9.12 5.23
N TRP A 117 -1.40 -10.43 5.05
CA TRP A 117 -2.47 -11.41 5.05
C TRP A 117 -2.19 -12.46 6.12
N ALA A 118 -3.18 -12.75 6.97
CA ALA A 118 -3.13 -13.86 7.93
C ALA A 118 -4.58 -14.27 8.25
N GLU A 119 -4.99 -15.50 7.92
CA GLU A 119 -6.40 -15.93 8.11
C GLU A 119 -6.82 -15.95 9.58
N ASP A 120 -5.99 -16.50 10.45
CA ASP A 120 -6.27 -16.63 11.89
C ASP A 120 -5.63 -15.50 12.72
N GLY A 121 -4.99 -14.54 12.04
CA GLY A 121 -4.11 -13.57 12.64
C GLY A 121 -2.72 -14.14 12.98
N ALA A 122 -1.76 -13.26 13.24
CA ALA A 122 -0.41 -13.64 13.65
C ALA A 122 0.20 -12.55 14.53
N GLU A 123 0.70 -12.95 15.70
CA GLU A 123 1.62 -12.11 16.46
C GLU A 123 3.03 -12.35 15.95
N VAL A 124 3.68 -11.28 15.50
CA VAL A 124 5.02 -11.35 14.92
C VAL A 124 5.98 -10.44 15.64
N GLY A 125 7.23 -10.86 15.61
CA GLY A 125 8.31 -9.97 15.89
C GLY A 125 8.61 -8.97 14.82
N VAL A 126 9.04 -7.76 15.19
CA VAL A 126 9.56 -6.81 14.21
C VAL A 126 10.96 -6.41 14.61
N SER A 127 11.92 -6.78 13.77
CA SER A 127 13.33 -6.41 13.93
C SER A 127 13.74 -5.47 12.80
N LEU A 128 14.39 -4.36 13.15
CA LEU A 128 14.91 -3.35 12.23
C LEU A 128 16.44 -3.37 12.32
N ASN A 129 17.10 -3.60 11.20
CA ASN A 129 18.56 -3.66 11.09
C ASN A 129 19.21 -4.63 12.11
N GLY A 130 18.53 -5.76 12.37
CA GLY A 130 18.99 -6.82 13.26
C GLY A 130 18.57 -6.67 14.72
N GLU A 131 17.95 -5.55 15.11
CA GLU A 131 17.52 -5.34 16.50
C GLU A 131 15.99 -5.32 16.61
N ARG A 132 15.47 -5.97 17.65
CA ARG A 132 14.04 -5.99 17.95
C ARG A 132 13.52 -4.59 18.29
N VAL A 133 12.48 -4.15 17.58
CA VAL A 133 11.88 -2.81 17.75
C VAL A 133 10.42 -2.84 18.17
N ALA A 134 9.64 -3.84 17.80
CA ALA A 134 8.22 -3.91 18.14
C ALA A 134 7.67 -5.33 18.07
N THR A 135 6.45 -5.51 18.57
CA THR A 135 5.61 -6.68 18.28
C THR A 135 4.45 -6.21 17.39
N GLY A 136 4.19 -6.93 16.31
CA GLY A 136 3.12 -6.64 15.36
C GLY A 136 1.99 -7.64 15.48
N GLN A 137 0.75 -7.17 15.31
CA GLN A 137 -0.42 -8.03 15.15
C GLN A 137 -0.89 -7.95 13.70
N LEU A 138 -0.75 -9.05 12.97
CA LEU A 138 -1.21 -9.21 11.59
C LEU A 138 -2.60 -9.84 11.58
N GLY A 139 -3.46 -9.42 10.66
CA GLY A 139 -4.81 -10.00 10.52
C GLY A 139 -5.71 -9.87 11.75
N PRO A 140 -6.71 -10.76 11.91
CA PRO A 140 -7.14 -11.72 10.89
C PRO A 140 -7.62 -11.01 9.62
N THR A 141 -7.37 -11.61 8.46
CA THR A 141 -7.86 -11.15 7.17
C THR A 141 -9.04 -12.01 6.76
N MET A 142 -10.17 -11.40 6.35
CA MET A 142 -11.35 -12.16 5.91
C MET A 142 -10.98 -13.12 4.78
N ARG A 143 -11.44 -14.37 4.89
CA ARG A 143 -10.98 -15.51 4.07
C ARG A 143 -11.19 -15.36 2.56
N ASN A 144 -12.04 -14.45 2.07
CA ASN A 144 -12.62 -14.64 0.72
C ASN A 144 -12.43 -13.50 -0.31
N SER A 145 -11.68 -12.41 -0.05
CA SER A 145 -11.47 -11.40 -1.12
C SER A 145 -10.43 -10.29 -0.90
N ASN A 146 -9.86 -10.12 0.30
CA ASN A 146 -9.09 -8.92 0.64
C ASN A 146 -7.67 -9.22 1.14
N ALA A 147 -7.05 -10.30 0.63
CA ALA A 147 -5.64 -10.58 0.93
C ALA A 147 -4.77 -9.37 0.55
N PHE A 148 -3.91 -8.94 1.48
CA PHE A 148 -3.02 -7.77 1.33
C PHE A 148 -3.73 -6.41 1.09
N ALA A 149 -5.04 -6.30 1.24
CA ALA A 149 -5.77 -5.05 1.01
C ALA A 149 -5.70 -4.06 2.19
N GLY A 150 -5.39 -4.55 3.39
CA GLY A 150 -5.35 -3.74 4.62
C GLY A 150 -3.93 -3.38 5.03
N GLU A 151 -3.65 -2.08 5.15
CA GLU A 151 -2.41 -1.59 5.73
C GLU A 151 -2.46 -1.70 7.27
N LYS A 152 -1.44 -2.34 7.83
CA LYS A 152 -1.13 -2.36 9.27
C LYS A 152 0.05 -1.44 9.52
N ARG A 153 -0.07 -0.56 10.51
CA ARG A 153 0.96 0.42 10.87
C ARG A 153 1.54 0.07 12.23
N ILE A 154 2.84 -0.18 12.27
CA ILE A 154 3.60 -0.51 13.48
C ILE A 154 4.54 0.65 13.77
N SER A 155 4.32 1.35 14.87
CA SER A 155 5.18 2.47 15.26
C SER A 155 6.51 1.96 15.79
N ILE A 156 7.61 2.56 15.32
CA ILE A 156 8.94 2.29 15.84
C ILE A 156 9.13 3.14 17.11
N PRO A 157 9.49 2.53 18.26
CA PRO A 157 9.72 3.28 19.49
C PRO A 157 10.79 4.35 19.33
N ARG A 158 10.64 5.47 20.06
CA ARG A 158 11.48 6.65 19.90
C ARG A 158 12.96 6.35 20.13
N GLU A 159 13.26 5.54 21.13
CA GLU A 159 14.61 5.10 21.49
C GLU A 159 15.26 4.19 20.44
N LYS A 160 14.46 3.60 19.53
CA LYS A 160 14.90 2.74 18.44
C LYS A 160 15.07 3.49 17.11
N LEU A 161 14.67 4.77 17.02
CA LEU A 161 14.83 5.56 15.78
C LEU A 161 16.29 5.71 15.35
N LYS A 162 17.24 5.62 16.29
CA LYS A 162 18.69 5.60 16.01
C LYS A 162 19.14 4.44 15.12
N LEU A 163 18.31 3.40 14.97
CA LEU A 163 18.59 2.25 14.11
C LEU A 163 18.29 2.53 12.63
N LEU A 164 17.54 3.59 12.31
CA LEU A 164 17.19 3.91 10.94
C LEU A 164 18.44 4.26 10.12
N ARG A 165 18.45 3.78 8.88
CA ARG A 165 19.51 4.00 7.88
C ARG A 165 18.88 4.42 6.56
N LEU A 166 19.70 4.79 5.57
CA LEU A 166 19.19 4.98 4.20
C LEU A 166 18.62 3.68 3.63
N ASP A 167 19.27 2.56 3.95
CA ASP A 167 18.92 1.21 3.54
C ASP A 167 18.61 0.37 4.78
N ASN A 168 17.35 -0.03 4.94
CA ASN A 168 16.87 -0.73 6.12
C ASN A 168 16.51 -2.17 5.78
N ALA A 169 16.89 -3.10 6.66
CA ALA A 169 16.46 -4.48 6.64
C ALA A 169 15.42 -4.70 7.75
N VAL A 170 14.20 -5.11 7.37
CA VAL A 170 13.14 -5.46 8.31
C VAL A 170 12.90 -6.96 8.29
N THR A 171 12.88 -7.59 9.44
CA THR A 171 12.60 -9.04 9.57
C THR A 171 11.42 -9.25 10.51
N LEU A 172 10.58 -10.23 10.20
CA LEU A 172 9.46 -10.63 11.05
C LEU A 172 9.71 -11.98 11.72
N ASP A 173 9.85 -12.00 13.03
CA ASP A 173 10.05 -13.25 13.76
C ASP A 173 8.72 -13.99 13.94
N ASN A 174 8.71 -15.30 13.69
CA ASN A 174 7.52 -16.15 13.71
C ASN A 174 7.67 -17.36 14.66
N PRO A 175 7.93 -17.14 15.96
CA PRO A 175 8.18 -18.24 16.90
C PRO A 175 6.96 -19.16 17.07
N ASN A 176 5.76 -18.62 16.86
CA ASN A 176 4.49 -19.34 17.04
C ASN A 176 4.06 -20.12 15.79
N ARG A 177 4.92 -20.20 14.75
CA ARG A 177 4.63 -20.96 13.52
C ARG A 177 3.30 -20.54 12.89
N ALA A 178 3.01 -19.24 12.89
CA ALA A 178 1.84 -18.69 12.24
C ALA A 178 2.03 -18.66 10.71
N ILE A 179 0.95 -18.90 9.96
CA ILE A 179 0.95 -18.81 8.51
C ILE A 179 0.40 -17.44 8.11
N PHE A 180 1.25 -16.63 7.49
CA PHE A 180 0.93 -15.30 7.02
C PHE A 180 1.79 -14.91 5.82
N GLY A 181 1.41 -13.84 5.15
CA GLY A 181 2.18 -13.22 4.09
C GLY A 181 2.26 -11.71 4.24
N VAL A 182 3.29 -11.11 3.67
CA VAL A 182 3.47 -9.66 3.52
C VAL A 182 3.62 -9.36 2.04
N GLY A 183 2.66 -8.61 1.48
CA GLY A 183 2.72 -8.20 0.08
C GLY A 183 3.50 -6.92 -0.13
N HIS A 184 3.31 -5.95 0.77
CA HIS A 184 3.98 -4.66 0.69
C HIS A 184 4.47 -4.23 2.05
N ALA A 185 5.62 -3.56 2.05
CA ALA A 185 6.18 -2.92 3.20
C ALA A 185 6.87 -1.62 2.79
N TYR A 186 6.77 -0.60 3.65
CA TYR A 186 7.55 0.63 3.54
C TYR A 186 7.72 1.28 4.92
N LEU A 187 8.74 2.11 5.07
CA LEU A 187 8.91 2.98 6.24
C LEU A 187 8.41 4.39 5.91
N ASP A 188 7.71 5.00 6.86
CA ASP A 188 7.25 6.38 6.86
C ASP A 188 7.91 7.11 8.02
N ILE A 189 8.72 8.13 7.75
CA ILE A 189 9.48 8.88 8.76
C ILE A 189 8.98 10.32 8.79
N LYS A 190 8.81 10.85 10.00
CA LYS A 190 8.62 12.29 10.24
C LYS A 190 9.89 12.89 10.82
N PHE A 191 10.36 14.00 10.27
CA PHE A 191 11.55 14.71 10.74
C PHE A 191 11.21 15.87 11.69
N VAL A 192 12.22 16.41 12.37
CA VAL A 192 12.08 17.57 13.30
C VAL A 192 11.49 18.79 12.60
N ASP A 193 11.84 19.03 11.34
CA ASP A 193 11.35 20.16 10.54
C ASP A 193 9.91 19.97 10.00
N GLY A 194 9.24 18.88 10.39
CA GLY A 194 7.88 18.56 10.00
C GLY A 194 7.74 17.84 8.65
N ARG A 195 8.81 17.72 7.86
CA ARG A 195 8.79 16.95 6.61
C ARG A 195 8.58 15.46 6.89
N THR A 196 8.02 14.76 5.91
CA THR A 196 7.90 13.30 5.92
C THR A 196 8.61 12.69 4.72
N ALA A 197 9.24 11.54 4.92
CA ALA A 197 9.82 10.74 3.86
C ALA A 197 9.34 9.30 3.93
N ARG A 198 9.24 8.68 2.76
CA ARG A 198 8.84 7.29 2.61
C ARG A 198 9.90 6.52 1.83
N THR A 199 10.17 5.28 2.23
CA THR A 199 11.00 4.38 1.39
C THR A 199 10.23 3.94 0.15
N ALA A 200 10.93 3.42 -0.85
CA ALA A 200 10.27 2.63 -1.88
C ALA A 200 9.49 1.46 -1.26
N VAL A 201 8.39 1.06 -1.92
CA VAL A 201 7.60 -0.12 -1.52
C VAL A 201 8.32 -1.39 -1.95
N SER A 202 8.30 -2.43 -1.09
CA SER A 202 8.77 -3.77 -1.48
C SER A 202 8.01 -4.30 -2.70
N ASN A 203 8.77 -4.91 -3.63
CA ASN A 203 8.23 -5.54 -4.83
C ASN A 203 8.16 -7.08 -4.72
N ARG A 204 8.36 -7.66 -3.54
CA ARG A 204 8.26 -9.11 -3.30
C ARG A 204 7.16 -9.42 -2.31
N PHE A 205 6.40 -10.48 -2.60
CA PHE A 205 5.51 -11.11 -1.65
C PHE A 205 6.30 -12.11 -0.82
N LEU A 206 6.28 -11.95 0.49
CA LEU A 206 6.99 -12.80 1.43
C LEU A 206 6.00 -13.63 2.22
N PHE A 207 6.20 -14.94 2.30
CA PHE A 207 5.36 -15.86 3.07
C PHE A 207 6.12 -16.58 4.16
N SER A 208 5.50 -16.69 5.35
CA SER A 208 6.08 -17.33 6.54
C SER A 208 6.07 -18.87 6.49
N ALA A 209 5.64 -19.44 5.36
CA ALA A 209 5.55 -20.86 5.09
C ALA A 209 5.69 -21.11 3.58
N THR A 210 5.98 -22.36 3.20
CA THR A 210 5.84 -22.84 1.84
C THR A 210 4.36 -23.00 1.46
N GLN A 211 4.05 -22.99 0.16
CA GLN A 211 2.69 -23.23 -0.31
C GLN A 211 2.19 -24.63 0.09
N ALA A 212 3.07 -25.63 0.14
CA ALA A 212 2.72 -26.98 0.60
C ALA A 212 2.27 -26.99 2.07
N GLU A 213 3.00 -26.32 2.96
CA GLU A 213 2.61 -26.18 4.37
C GLU A 213 1.29 -25.39 4.54
N GLY A 214 1.08 -24.35 3.73
CA GLY A 214 -0.18 -23.62 3.65
C GLY A 214 -1.35 -24.51 3.25
N ASN A 215 -1.18 -25.30 2.18
CA ASN A 215 -2.17 -26.27 1.69
C ASN A 215 -2.51 -27.32 2.76
N SER A 216 -1.51 -27.91 3.41
CA SER A 216 -1.72 -28.88 4.50
C SER A 216 -2.48 -28.28 5.69
N SER A 217 -2.39 -26.97 5.89
CA SER A 217 -3.08 -26.25 6.96
C SER A 217 -4.42 -25.64 6.52
N GLY A 218 -4.84 -25.85 5.27
CA GLY A 218 -6.06 -25.27 4.71
C GLY A 218 -6.02 -23.74 4.50
N LYS A 219 -4.83 -23.13 4.52
CA LYS A 219 -4.60 -21.68 4.41
C LYS A 219 -3.92 -21.37 3.09
N THR A 220 -4.67 -21.01 2.06
CA THR A 220 -4.15 -20.95 0.68
C THR A 220 -4.44 -19.63 -0.03
N GLU A 221 -5.39 -18.85 0.49
CA GLU A 221 -5.94 -17.68 -0.22
C GLU A 221 -4.89 -16.58 -0.46
N GLY A 222 -3.91 -16.46 0.44
CA GLY A 222 -2.79 -15.55 0.26
C GLY A 222 -1.93 -15.86 -0.97
N TRP A 223 -1.82 -17.12 -1.38
CA TRP A 223 -1.00 -17.54 -2.53
C TRP A 223 -1.75 -17.42 -3.87
N ARG A 224 -3.06 -17.63 -3.88
CA ARG A 224 -3.86 -17.81 -5.11
C ARG A 224 -3.81 -16.63 -6.07
N ILE A 225 -3.53 -15.44 -5.57
CA ILE A 225 -3.55 -14.19 -6.34
C ILE A 225 -2.14 -13.70 -6.71
N ILE A 226 -1.08 -14.42 -6.31
CA ILE A 226 0.30 -13.95 -6.44
C ILE A 226 1.01 -14.63 -7.61
N PRO A 227 1.65 -13.86 -8.52
CA PRO A 227 2.53 -14.42 -9.54
C PRO A 227 3.67 -15.24 -8.92
N PRO A 228 3.97 -16.46 -9.42
CA PRO A 228 5.00 -17.32 -8.84
C PRO A 228 6.40 -16.69 -8.78
N ASP A 229 6.74 -15.85 -9.75
CA ASP A 229 8.03 -15.15 -9.86
C ASP A 229 8.16 -13.98 -8.88
N ALA A 230 7.06 -13.48 -8.33
CA ALA A 230 7.01 -12.42 -7.32
C ALA A 230 7.07 -12.95 -5.88
N LEU A 231 6.97 -14.27 -5.71
CA LEU A 231 6.82 -14.94 -4.43
C LEU A 231 8.16 -15.40 -3.86
N VAL A 232 8.33 -15.18 -2.55
CA VAL A 232 9.42 -15.75 -1.75
C VAL A 232 8.82 -16.34 -0.48
N SER A 233 9.17 -17.59 -0.18
CA SER A 233 8.72 -18.31 1.03
C SER A 233 9.91 -18.72 1.89
N VAL A 234 9.68 -18.81 3.19
CA VAL A 234 10.55 -19.51 4.15
C VAL A 234 9.82 -20.73 4.71
N ASN A 235 10.54 -21.60 5.43
CA ASN A 235 9.88 -22.73 6.11
C ASN A 235 9.11 -22.26 7.34
N LEU A 236 8.05 -22.98 7.69
CA LEU A 236 7.18 -22.61 8.82
C LEU A 236 7.95 -22.53 10.15
N GLY A 237 7.90 -21.35 10.78
CA GLY A 237 8.58 -21.05 12.04
C GLY A 237 9.93 -20.34 11.89
N GLN A 238 10.43 -20.19 10.65
CA GLN A 238 11.56 -19.32 10.37
C GLN A 238 11.13 -17.85 10.35
N SER A 239 12.07 -16.96 10.65
CA SER A 239 11.85 -15.52 10.50
C SER A 239 11.67 -15.15 9.03
N LEU A 240 10.71 -14.28 8.75
CA LEU A 240 10.38 -13.80 7.41
C LEU A 240 11.19 -12.53 7.08
N GLY A 241 12.00 -12.59 6.03
CA GLY A 241 12.80 -11.45 5.56
C GLY A 241 14.26 -11.82 5.29
N PRO A 242 15.15 -10.82 5.16
CA PRO A 242 14.88 -9.40 5.34
C PRO A 242 14.08 -8.78 4.17
N MET A 243 13.16 -7.88 4.51
CA MET A 243 12.58 -6.89 3.60
C MET A 243 13.52 -5.69 3.51
N HIS A 244 14.04 -5.41 2.31
CA HIS A 244 14.92 -4.27 2.06
C HIS A 244 14.12 -3.02 1.70
N LEU A 245 14.15 -2.01 2.57
CA LEU A 245 13.41 -0.76 2.46
C LEU A 245 14.39 0.41 2.37
N SER A 246 14.46 1.05 1.20
CA SER A 246 15.45 2.10 0.91
C SER A 246 14.80 3.46 0.63
N PHE A 247 15.42 4.52 1.14
CA PHE A 247 15.10 5.91 0.78
C PHE A 247 15.83 6.38 -0.48
N ARG A 248 16.71 5.56 -1.05
CA ARG A 248 17.41 5.90 -2.30
C ARG A 248 16.43 5.75 -3.48
N PRO A 249 16.52 6.62 -4.49
CA PRO A 249 15.86 6.39 -5.78
C PRO A 249 16.33 5.06 -6.36
N LYS A 250 15.41 4.29 -6.94
CA LYS A 250 15.74 3.11 -7.76
C LYS A 250 15.99 3.53 -9.20
#